data_AF-A0A3A0FBJ0-F1
#
_entry.id   AF-A0A3A0FBJ0-F1
#
_cell.length_a   1.000
_cell.length_b   1.000
_cell.length_c   1.000
_cell.angle_alpha   90.00
_cell.angle_beta   90.00
_cell.angle_gamma   90.00
#
_symmetry.space_group_name_H-M   'P 1'
#
loop_
_entity.id
_entity.type
_entity.pdbx_description
1 polymer ?
#
loop_
_entity_poly.entity_id
_entity_poly.type
_entity_poly.pdbx_seq_one_letter_code
_entity_poly.pdbx_strand_id
1 'polypeptide(L)'
;MTDLRLPDGLPASEIIERIIIAKGVPVLCWSPGKWTFRRAKVVESMLNRFKPGELFLGDTTLRPSFALTPGTFRKFKEHRILAGSDPLPLSGEERMLGRYFSLLESPFDTERPGESVRAALHRQGEHLGSRCSWAEVISRLGRLYCLRSIKRLT
;
A
#
# COMPACT_ATOMS: atom_id res chain seq x y z
N MET A 1 -5.73 -17.44 -10.61
CA MET A 1 -5.11 -16.11 -10.40
C MET A 1 -4.89 -15.55 -11.80
N THR A 2 -5.62 -14.52 -12.20
CA THR A 2 -5.56 -13.99 -13.58
C THR A 2 -4.51 -12.88 -13.59
N ASP A 3 -3.42 -13.07 -14.33
CA ASP A 3 -2.41 -12.04 -14.53
C ASP A 3 -2.97 -10.93 -15.42
N LEU A 4 -3.63 -9.95 -14.79
CA LEU A 4 -4.12 -8.76 -15.47
C LEU A 4 -2.91 -7.92 -15.91
N ARG A 5 -2.60 -7.95 -17.20
CA ARG A 5 -1.60 -7.05 -17.79
C ARG A 5 -2.20 -5.68 -18.04
N LEU A 6 -1.71 -4.68 -17.33
CA LEU A 6 -2.09 -3.28 -17.50
C LEU A 6 -0.98 -2.53 -18.24
N PRO A 7 -1.28 -1.84 -19.34
CA PRO A 7 -0.28 -1.02 -20.02
C PRO A 7 0.11 0.19 -19.16
N ASP A 8 1.36 0.62 -19.28
CA ASP A 8 1.87 1.81 -18.60
C ASP A 8 1.23 3.09 -19.13
N GLY A 9 1.18 4.12 -18.28
CA GLY A 9 0.68 5.45 -18.64
C GLY A 9 -0.84 5.62 -18.59
N LEU A 10 -1.60 4.58 -18.23
CA LEU A 10 -3.06 4.69 -18.06
C LEU A 10 -3.44 5.65 -16.92
N PRO A 11 -4.60 6.33 -17.03
CA PRO A 11 -5.18 7.08 -15.92
C PRO A 11 -5.40 6.18 -14.69
N ALA A 12 -5.10 6.72 -13.50
CA ALA A 12 -5.22 5.96 -12.24
C ALA A 12 -6.63 5.40 -12.00
N SER A 13 -7.68 6.14 -12.38
CA SER A 13 -9.07 5.68 -12.24
C SER A 13 -9.37 4.48 -13.12
N GLU A 14 -8.83 4.47 -14.34
CA GLU A 14 -9.04 3.37 -15.29
C GLU A 14 -8.33 2.10 -14.81
N ILE A 15 -7.13 2.25 -14.25
CA ILE A 15 -6.41 1.13 -13.60
C ILE A 15 -7.26 0.52 -12.48
N ILE A 16 -7.81 1.36 -11.59
CA ILE A 16 -8.64 0.89 -10.48
C ILE A 16 -9.89 0.16 -10.99
N GLU A 17 -10.59 0.72 -11.99
CA GLU A 17 -11.76 0.09 -12.60
C GLU A 17 -11.44 -1.28 -13.22
N ARG A 18 -10.33 -1.38 -13.96
CA ARG A 18 -9.88 -2.64 -14.55
C ARG A 18 -9.54 -3.68 -13.47
N ILE A 19 -8.91 -3.28 -12.35
CA ILE A 19 -8.66 -4.17 -11.22
C ILE A 19 -9.97 -4.68 -10.62
N ILE A 20 -10.95 -3.80 -10.41
CA ILE A 20 -12.27 -4.17 -9.86
C ILE A 20 -13.00 -5.14 -10.80
N ILE A 21 -13.03 -4.86 -12.11
CA ILE A 21 -13.66 -5.73 -13.12
C ILE A 21 -13.01 -7.12 -13.15
N ALA A 22 -11.68 -7.17 -12.99
CA ALA A 22 -10.92 -8.42 -12.88
C ALA A 22 -11.10 -9.11 -11.52
N LYS A 23 -11.97 -8.59 -10.64
CA LYS A 23 -12.21 -9.06 -9.26
C LYS A 23 -10.94 -9.05 -8.38
N GLY A 24 -10.03 -8.13 -8.66
CA GLY A 24 -8.86 -7.83 -7.84
C GLY A 24 -9.17 -6.83 -6.72
N VAL A 25 -8.18 -6.58 -5.86
CA VAL A 25 -8.29 -5.66 -4.71
C VAL A 25 -7.35 -4.48 -4.95
N PRO A 26 -7.84 -3.31 -5.38
CA PRO A 26 -6.99 -2.16 -5.61
C PRO A 26 -6.61 -1.51 -4.26
N VAL A 27 -5.31 -1.26 -4.08
CA VAL A 27 -4.75 -0.69 -2.85
C VAL A 27 -3.87 0.51 -3.20
N LEU A 28 -4.14 1.67 -2.62
CA LEU A 28 -3.27 2.84 -2.70
C LEU A 28 -2.30 2.83 -1.52
N CYS A 29 -1.10 2.30 -1.73
CA CYS A 29 -0.06 2.30 -0.70
C CYS A 29 0.44 3.72 -0.38
N TRP A 30 0.59 3.99 0.91
CA TRP A 30 1.18 5.22 1.42
C TRP A 30 2.63 5.34 0.94
N SER A 31 2.99 6.55 0.52
CA SER A 31 4.38 6.92 0.28
C SER A 31 4.50 8.43 0.32
N PRO A 32 5.62 8.98 0.81
CA PRO A 32 5.74 10.42 1.02
C PRO A 32 5.56 11.19 -0.29
N GLY A 33 6.15 10.74 -1.39
CA GLY A 33 6.07 11.43 -2.68
C GLY A 33 4.72 11.33 -3.41
N LYS A 34 3.91 10.29 -3.19
CA LYS A 34 2.58 10.18 -3.81
C LYS A 34 1.51 10.94 -3.03
N TRP A 35 1.71 11.07 -1.72
CA TRP A 35 0.72 11.60 -0.78
C TRP A 35 1.00 13.05 -0.36
N THR A 36 1.97 13.70 -0.99
CA THR A 36 2.30 15.12 -0.79
C THR A 36 2.17 15.91 -2.10
N PHE A 37 2.06 17.23 -1.99
CA PHE A 37 2.03 18.18 -3.12
C PHE A 37 0.94 17.85 -4.16
N ARG A 38 1.28 17.99 -5.45
CA ARG A 38 0.33 17.82 -6.57
C ARG A 38 -0.25 16.42 -6.65
N ARG A 39 0.52 15.39 -6.27
CA ARG A 39 0.08 14.00 -6.34
C ARG A 39 -0.96 13.66 -5.27
N ALA A 40 -0.97 14.39 -4.15
CA ALA A 40 -2.02 14.25 -3.13
C ALA A 40 -3.42 14.52 -3.71
N LYS A 41 -3.58 15.51 -4.60
CA LYS A 41 -4.87 15.80 -5.26
C LYS A 41 -5.37 14.62 -6.10
N VAL A 42 -4.45 13.90 -6.76
CA VAL A 42 -4.80 12.69 -7.52
C VAL A 42 -5.29 11.60 -6.57
N VAL A 43 -4.58 11.35 -5.47
CA VAL A 43 -5.00 10.38 -4.44
C VAL A 43 -6.38 10.74 -3.89
N GLU A 44 -6.61 12.00 -3.51
CA GLU A 44 -7.91 12.45 -3.01
C GLU A 44 -9.02 12.30 -4.06
N SER A 45 -8.74 12.61 -5.33
CA SER A 45 -9.73 12.44 -6.40
C SER A 45 -10.14 10.97 -6.58
N MET A 46 -9.20 10.03 -6.40
CA MET A 46 -9.52 8.59 -6.44
C MET A 46 -10.35 8.18 -5.22
N LEU A 47 -9.98 8.63 -4.02
CA LEU A 47 -10.72 8.30 -2.79
C LEU A 47 -12.11 8.92 -2.73
N ASN A 48 -12.35 10.04 -3.41
CA ASN A 48 -13.69 10.60 -3.58
C ASN A 48 -14.50 9.86 -4.65
N ARG A 49 -13.85 9.30 -5.68
CA ARG A 49 -14.52 8.60 -6.79
C ARG A 49 -14.95 7.18 -6.42
N PHE A 50 -14.10 6.44 -5.72
CA PHE A 50 -14.34 5.02 -5.38
C PHE A 50 -14.81 4.87 -3.95
N LYS A 51 -15.85 4.05 -3.75
CA LYS A 51 -16.48 3.88 -2.44
C LYS A 51 -15.60 3.05 -1.50
N PRO A 52 -15.82 3.15 -0.18
CA PRO A 52 -15.28 2.18 0.78
C PRO A 52 -15.57 0.74 0.33
N GLY A 53 -14.54 -0.11 0.31
CA GLY A 53 -14.63 -1.50 -0.13
C GLY A 53 -14.33 -1.71 -1.63
N GLU A 54 -14.40 -0.66 -2.46
CA GLU A 54 -13.92 -0.70 -3.85
C GLU A 54 -12.44 -0.31 -3.95
N LEU A 55 -11.97 0.57 -3.05
CA LEU A 55 -10.60 1.03 -2.98
C LEU A 55 -10.09 0.99 -1.54
N PHE A 56 -8.88 0.46 -1.34
CA PHE A 56 -8.25 0.33 -0.04
C PHE A 56 -7.05 1.26 0.09
N LEU A 57 -6.73 1.65 1.32
CA LEU A 57 -5.49 2.34 1.65
C LEU A 57 -4.45 1.33 2.11
N GLY A 58 -3.22 1.44 1.59
CA GLY A 58 -2.10 0.65 2.08
C GLY A 58 -1.30 1.46 3.08
N ASP A 59 -1.03 0.93 4.26
CA ASP A 59 -0.10 1.50 5.22
C ASP A 59 1.17 0.66 5.30
N THR A 60 2.32 1.32 5.47
CA THR A 60 3.62 0.64 5.37
C THR A 60 4.58 1.05 6.45
N THR A 61 5.66 0.26 6.62
CA THR A 61 6.73 0.60 7.57
C THR A 61 7.44 1.91 7.22
N LEU A 62 7.32 2.38 5.97
CA LEU A 62 7.89 3.66 5.54
C LEU A 62 7.12 4.87 6.09
N ARG A 63 5.88 4.68 6.58
CA ARG A 63 5.17 5.74 7.31
C ARG A 63 5.67 5.75 8.75
N PRO A 64 6.39 6.78 9.22
CA PRO A 64 7.02 6.72 10.52
C PRO A 64 5.98 6.69 11.66
N SER A 65 6.28 5.95 12.73
CA SER A 65 5.37 5.71 13.87
C SER A 65 4.92 6.98 14.60
N PHE A 66 5.77 8.01 14.62
CA PHE A 66 5.49 9.31 15.25
C PHE A 66 4.98 10.39 14.29
N ALA A 67 4.75 10.07 13.01
CA ALA A 67 4.04 11.00 12.14
C ALA A 67 2.57 11.06 12.56
N LEU A 68 2.06 12.29 12.75
CA LEU A 68 0.62 12.53 12.82
C LEU A 68 -0.05 11.78 11.67
N THR A 69 -1.16 11.07 11.96
CA THR A 69 -1.96 10.43 10.92
C THR A 69 -2.22 11.44 9.80
N PRO A 70 -1.75 11.20 8.56
CA PRO A 70 -1.86 12.16 7.47
C PRO A 70 -3.31 12.63 7.32
N GLY A 71 -3.51 13.91 7.00
CA GLY A 71 -4.85 14.49 6.84
C GLY A 71 -5.75 13.66 5.91
N THR A 72 -5.19 13.08 4.85
CA THR A 72 -5.88 12.17 3.93
C THR A 72 -6.39 10.89 4.61
N PHE A 73 -5.60 10.23 5.47
CA PHE A 73 -6.05 9.05 6.22
C PHE A 73 -7.19 9.41 7.19
N ARG A 74 -7.15 10.60 7.79
CA ARG A 74 -8.22 11.08 8.66
C ARG A 74 -9.49 11.42 7.89
N LYS A 75 -9.34 12.06 6.72
CA LYS A 75 -10.44 12.47 5.83
C LYS A 75 -11.18 11.27 5.25
N PHE A 76 -10.45 10.20 4.91
CA PHE A 76 -10.99 8.99 4.28
C PHE A 76 -10.94 7.79 5.24
N LYS A 77 -11.31 8.00 6.51
CA LYS A 77 -11.32 6.96 7.55
C LYS A 77 -12.28 5.79 7.27
N GLU A 78 -13.29 6.04 6.43
CA GLU A 78 -14.25 5.03 5.99
C GLU A 78 -13.59 4.02 5.03
N HIS A 79 -12.55 4.44 4.29
CA HIS A 79 -11.76 3.54 3.46
C HIS A 79 -10.85 2.69 4.34
N ARG A 80 -10.89 1.39 4.09
CA ARG A 80 -10.17 0.41 4.91
C ARG A 80 -8.69 0.46 4.64
N ILE A 81 -7.92 0.30 5.70
CA ILE A 81 -6.47 0.31 5.67
C ILE A 81 -5.95 -1.12 5.78
N LEU A 82 -5.09 -1.51 4.85
CA LEU A 82 -4.34 -2.75 4.84
C LEU A 82 -2.88 -2.44 5.17
N ALA A 83 -2.33 -3.07 6.20
CA ALA A 83 -0.95 -2.90 6.62
C ALA A 83 -0.04 -3.90 5.91
N GLY A 84 1.13 -3.44 5.48
CA GLY A 84 2.15 -4.30 4.89
C GLY A 84 3.54 -3.70 4.99
N SER A 85 4.55 -4.53 5.28
CA SER A 85 5.91 -4.04 5.51
C SER A 85 6.51 -3.23 4.35
N ASP A 86 6.22 -3.61 3.11
CA ASP A 86 6.72 -3.01 1.87
C ASP A 86 8.26 -2.77 1.91
N PRO A 87 9.07 -3.83 2.00
CA PRO A 87 10.52 -3.70 2.05
C PRO A 87 11.06 -3.07 0.76
N LEU A 88 12.05 -2.19 0.89
CA LEU A 88 12.72 -1.59 -0.27
C LEU A 88 13.63 -2.61 -0.97
N PRO A 89 13.95 -2.43 -2.26
CA PRO A 89 14.87 -3.32 -2.98
C PRO A 89 16.34 -3.03 -2.62
N LEU A 90 16.67 -3.16 -1.33
CA LEU A 90 17.99 -2.92 -0.76
C LEU A 90 18.41 -4.12 0.10
N SER A 91 19.70 -4.44 0.11
CA SER A 91 20.25 -5.45 1.02
C SER A 91 19.93 -5.09 2.48
N GLY A 92 19.49 -6.09 3.24
CA GLY A 92 19.11 -5.96 4.65
C GLY A 92 17.65 -5.59 4.89
N GLU A 93 16.88 -5.25 3.85
CA GLU A 93 15.44 -5.00 3.95
C GLU A 93 14.62 -6.29 4.11
N GLU A 94 15.23 -7.45 3.92
CA GLU A 94 14.61 -8.76 4.18
C GLU A 94 14.15 -8.86 5.65
N ARG A 95 14.89 -8.21 6.57
CA ARG A 95 14.51 -8.10 7.99
C ARG A 95 13.24 -7.29 8.24
N MET A 96 12.77 -6.54 7.25
CA MET A 96 11.53 -5.77 7.34
C MET A 96 10.31 -6.61 6.99
N LEU A 97 10.48 -7.73 6.30
CA LEU A 97 9.37 -8.60 5.90
C LEU A 97 8.59 -9.06 7.14
N GLY A 98 7.25 -8.93 7.10
CA GLY A 98 6.38 -9.36 8.19
C GLY A 98 6.40 -8.50 9.48
N ARG A 99 7.23 -7.46 9.57
CA ARG A 99 7.25 -6.55 10.74
C ARG A 99 5.99 -5.72 10.94
N TYR A 100 5.23 -5.45 9.89
CA TYR A 100 3.99 -4.69 9.96
C TYR A 100 2.96 -5.30 9.01
N PHE A 101 1.80 -5.68 9.53
CA PHE A 101 0.82 -6.47 8.80
C PHE A 101 -0.60 -6.30 9.33
N SER A 102 -1.58 -6.67 8.51
CA SER A 102 -2.97 -6.83 8.93
C SER A 102 -3.24 -8.29 9.31
N LEU A 103 -3.73 -8.52 10.54
CA LEU A 103 -4.26 -9.81 10.97
C LEU A 103 -5.74 -9.88 10.64
N LEU A 104 -6.15 -10.93 9.91
CA LEU A 104 -7.50 -11.12 9.40
C LEU A 104 -7.98 -12.52 9.74
N GLU A 105 -9.09 -12.63 10.46
CA GLU A 105 -9.77 -13.90 10.68
C GLU A 105 -10.88 -14.09 9.65
N SER A 106 -10.84 -15.20 8.94
CA SER A 106 -11.81 -15.54 7.90
C SER A 106 -11.82 -17.04 7.66
N PRO A 107 -12.97 -17.63 7.29
CA PRO A 107 -12.99 -18.96 6.68
C PRO A 107 -12.01 -19.04 5.51
N PHE A 108 -11.30 -20.15 5.42
CA PHE A 108 -10.30 -20.42 4.39
C PHE A 108 -10.65 -21.71 3.66
N ASP A 109 -11.04 -21.57 2.40
CA ASP A 109 -11.24 -22.68 1.46
C ASP A 109 -9.92 -22.98 0.74
N THR A 110 -9.40 -24.20 0.95
CA THR A 110 -8.14 -24.69 0.37
C THR A 110 -8.23 -24.93 -1.13
N GLU A 111 -9.43 -25.19 -1.67
CA GLU A 111 -9.66 -25.37 -3.11
C GLU A 111 -9.72 -24.03 -3.83
N ARG A 112 -10.03 -22.94 -3.10
CA ARG A 112 -10.17 -21.58 -3.66
C ARG A 112 -9.40 -20.54 -2.83
N PRO A 113 -8.07 -20.71 -2.64
CA PRO A 113 -7.30 -19.91 -1.69
C PRO A 113 -7.27 -18.41 -2.06
N GLY A 114 -7.18 -18.08 -3.36
CA GLY A 114 -7.19 -16.68 -3.81
C GLY A 114 -8.50 -15.96 -3.54
N GLU A 115 -9.63 -16.67 -3.60
CA GLU A 115 -10.94 -16.10 -3.28
C GLU A 115 -11.12 -15.93 -1.77
N SER A 116 -10.64 -16.90 -0.99
CA SER A 116 -10.60 -16.83 0.48
C SER A 116 -9.78 -15.63 0.95
N VAL A 117 -8.57 -15.44 0.40
CA VAL A 117 -7.71 -14.29 0.73
C VAL A 117 -8.38 -12.98 0.31
N ARG A 118 -8.94 -12.89 -0.89
CA ARG A 118 -9.66 -11.69 -1.32
C ARG A 118 -10.81 -11.37 -0.36
N ALA A 119 -11.65 -12.34 -0.04
CA ALA A 119 -12.77 -12.16 0.89
C ALA A 119 -12.29 -11.69 2.27
N ALA A 120 -11.18 -12.24 2.76
CA ALA A 120 -10.56 -11.81 4.01
C ALA A 120 -10.09 -10.35 3.98
N LEU A 121 -9.53 -9.86 2.87
CA LEU A 121 -9.13 -8.44 2.73
C LEU A 121 -10.34 -7.47 2.80
N HIS A 122 -11.54 -7.94 2.45
CA HIS A 122 -12.79 -7.21 2.63
C HIS A 122 -13.38 -7.34 4.06
N ARG A 123 -12.73 -8.06 4.99
CA ARG A 123 -13.07 -8.11 6.43
C ARG A 123 -12.20 -7.21 7.28
N GLN A 124 -12.74 -6.75 8.42
CA GLN A 124 -12.04 -5.79 9.27
C GLN A 124 -11.02 -6.59 10.06
N GLY A 125 -9.80 -6.06 10.16
CA GLY A 125 -8.70 -6.72 10.84
C GLY A 125 -7.95 -5.75 11.72
N GLU A 126 -7.09 -6.33 12.55
CA GLU A 126 -6.18 -5.57 13.41
C GLU A 126 -4.88 -5.28 12.68
N HIS A 127 -4.27 -4.14 12.97
CA HIS A 127 -2.93 -3.83 12.48
C HIS A 127 -1.93 -4.18 13.57
N LEU A 128 -1.08 -5.16 13.30
CA LEU A 128 -0.09 -5.64 14.25
C LEU A 128 1.33 -5.34 13.77
N GLY A 129 2.26 -5.39 14.72
CA GLY A 129 3.66 -5.06 14.50
C GLY A 129 3.95 -3.56 14.64
N SER A 130 5.07 -3.12 14.08
CA SER A 130 5.56 -1.74 14.28
C SER A 130 5.98 -1.08 12.97
N ARG A 131 5.67 0.22 12.86
CA ARG A 131 6.23 1.08 11.82
C ARG A 131 7.64 1.52 12.21
N CYS A 132 8.43 1.93 11.23
CA CYS A 132 9.77 2.45 11.48
C CYS A 132 9.73 3.79 12.23
N SER A 133 10.82 4.08 12.95
CA SER A 133 11.13 5.42 13.41
C SER A 133 11.51 6.36 12.26
N TRP A 134 11.53 7.67 12.50
CA TRP A 134 12.00 8.65 11.51
C TRP A 134 13.45 8.40 11.07
N ALA A 135 14.34 8.05 12.00
CA ALA A 135 15.74 7.78 11.71
C ALA A 135 15.89 6.56 10.77
N GLU A 136 15.13 5.50 11.02
CA GLU A 136 15.10 4.33 10.14
C GLU A 136 14.54 4.68 8.76
N VAL A 137 13.45 5.45 8.67
CA VAL A 137 12.88 5.87 7.38
C VAL A 137 13.88 6.71 6.58
N ILE A 138 14.53 7.71 7.20
CA ILE A 138 15.53 8.55 6.54
C ILE A 138 16.73 7.72 6.08
N SER A 139 17.25 6.84 6.94
CA SER A 139 18.35 5.93 6.58
C SER A 139 18.00 5.03 5.40
N ARG A 140 16.80 4.45 5.41
CA ARG A 140 16.28 3.59 4.32
C ARG A 140 16.14 4.36 3.01
N LEU A 141 15.56 5.55 3.03
CA LEU A 141 15.41 6.39 1.83
C LEU A 141 16.75 6.94 1.32
N GLY A 142 17.67 7.29 2.22
CA GLY A 142 19.03 7.72 1.88
C GLY A 142 19.82 6.62 1.19
N ARG A 143 19.80 5.39 1.72
CA ARG A 143 20.42 4.22 1.06
C ARG A 143 19.82 3.97 -0.32
N LEU A 144 18.51 4.09 -0.47
CA LEU A 144 17.84 3.95 -1.77
C LEU A 144 18.28 5.04 -2.76
N TYR A 145 18.39 6.29 -2.30
CA TYR A 145 18.85 7.39 -3.12
C TYR A 145 20.30 7.19 -3.58
N CYS A 146 21.22 6.85 -2.67
CA CYS A 146 22.62 6.58 -3.02
C CYS A 146 22.74 5.45 -4.05
N LEU A 147 22.03 4.35 -3.86
CA LEU A 147 22.05 3.22 -4.81
C LEU A 147 21.54 3.63 -6.20
N ARG A 148 20.46 4.43 -6.26
CA ARG A 148 19.90 4.95 -7.52
C ARG A 148 20.85 5.93 -8.21
N SER A 149 21.56 6.76 -7.45
CA SER A 149 22.55 7.69 -8.01
C SER A 149 23.74 6.96 -8.62
N ILE A 150 24.24 5.90 -7.97
CA ILE A 150 25.32 5.06 -8.52
C ILE A 150 24.86 4.38 -9.81
N LYS A 151 23.68 3.75 -9.82
CA LYS A 151 23.12 3.09 -11.01
C LYS A 151 22.81 4.02 -12.19
N ARG A 152 22.73 5.34 -11.97
CA ARG A 152 22.55 6.32 -13.06
C ARG A 152 23.87 6.78 -13.67
N LEU A 153 24.99 6.51 -13.00
CA LEU A 153 26.34 6.89 -13.44
C LEU A 153 27.08 5.73 -14.15
N THR A 154 26.55 4.52 -14.06
CA THR A 154 26.99 3.30 -14.75
C THR A 154 26.05 2.96 -15.89
#